data_AF-A0A972QIK7-F1
#
_entry.id   AF-A0A972QIK7-F1
#
_cell.length_a   1.000
_cell.length_b   1.000
_cell.length_c   1.000
_cell.angle_alpha   90.00
_cell.angle_beta   90.00
_cell.angle_gamma   90.00
#
_symmetry.space_group_name_H-M   'P 1'
#
loop_
_entity.id
_entity.type
_entity.pdbx_description
1 polymer ?
#
loop_
_entity_poly.entity_id
_entity_poly.type
_entity_poly.pdbx_seq_one_letter_code
_entity_poly.pdbx_strand_id
1 'polypeptide(L)' 'MMLFGGWMIIVWVVVIALIVWGVITLVKHSSSTTNTSQKREPLEIAGERYAKGEISKEEYEEIKKNLS' A
#
# COMPACT_ATOMS: atom_id res chain seq x y z
N MET A 1 -23.40 6.83 41.23
CA MET A 1 -23.61 7.25 39.83
C MET A 1 -22.25 7.46 39.14
N MET A 2 -21.58 6.39 38.72
CA MET A 2 -20.22 6.45 38.12
C MET A 2 -20.09 5.59 36.84
N LEU A 3 -21.19 5.05 36.31
CA LEU A 3 -21.17 4.14 35.16
C LEU A 3 -21.31 4.84 33.80
N PHE A 4 -21.64 6.13 33.79
CA PHE A 4 -21.81 6.89 32.55
C PHE A 4 -20.48 7.32 31.90
N GLY A 5 -19.37 7.35 32.65
CA GLY A 5 -18.05 7.67 32.09
C GLY A 5 -17.46 6.53 31.26
N GLY A 6 -17.72 5.27 31.64
CA GLY A 6 -17.21 4.09 30.93
C GLY A 6 -17.88 3.87 29.58
N TRP A 7 -19.17 4.16 29.46
CA TRP A 7 -19.91 4.03 28.19
C TRP A 7 -19.36 4.95 27.10
N MET A 8 -18.97 6.17 27.46
CA MET A 8 -18.39 7.12 26.52
C MET A 8 -17.04 6.63 25.99
N ILE A 9 -16.21 6.02 26.85
CA ILE A 9 -14.92 5.45 26.45
C ILE A 9 -15.11 4.28 25.49
N ILE A 10 -16.09 3.40 25.74
CA ILE A 10 -16.39 2.26 24.88
C ILE A 10 -16.79 2.74 23.48
N VAL A 11 -17.64 3.77 23.39
CA VAL A 11 -18.04 4.35 22.10
C VAL A 11 -16.83 4.90 21.34
N TRP A 12 -15.91 5.61 22.01
CA TRP A 12 -14.69 6.10 21.38
C TRP A 12 -13.76 4.98 20.92
N VAL A 13 -13.61 3.91 21.69
CA VAL A 13 -12.82 2.73 21.29
C VAL A 13 -13.39 2.08 20.03
N VAL A 14 -14.72 1.93 19.95
CA VAL A 14 -15.40 1.37 18.78
C VAL A 14 -15.20 2.27 17.55
N VAL A 15 -15.32 3.59 17.69
CA VAL A 15 -15.11 4.54 16.60
C VAL A 15 -13.67 4.45 16.07
N ILE A 16 -12.67 4.44 16.97
CA ILE A 16 -11.26 4.31 16.58
C ILE A 16 -11.02 2.96 15.89
N ALA A 17 -11.58 1.86 16.42
CA ALA A 17 -11.47 0.55 15.81
C ALA A 17 -12.07 0.51 14.39
N LEU A 18 -13.20 1.17 14.16
CA LEU A 18 -13.82 1.27 12.83
C LEU A 18 -12.96 2.09 11.86
N ILE A 19 -12.36 3.19 12.31
CA ILE A 19 -11.44 3.99 11.49
C ILE A 19 -10.21 3.16 11.10
N VAL A 20 -9.58 2.50 12.08
CA VAL A 20 -8.42 1.64 11.85
C VAL A 20 -8.78 0.49 10.91
N TRP A 21 -9.93 -0.17 11.11
CA TRP A 21 -10.39 -1.24 10.24
C TRP A 21 -10.69 -0.76 8.81
N GLY A 22 -11.27 0.44 8.67
CA GLY A 22 -11.51 1.07 7.37
C GLY A 22 -10.22 1.38 6.62
N VAL A 23 -9.23 1.96 7.31
CA VAL A 23 -7.90 2.24 6.75
C VAL A 23 -7.17 0.94 6.38
N ILE A 24 -7.17 -0.06 7.27
CA ILE A 24 -6.57 -1.38 6.99
C ILE A 24 -7.26 -2.04 5.80
N THR A 25 -8.58 -1.96 5.68
CA THR A 25 -9.32 -2.56 4.55
C THR A 25 -8.99 -1.84 3.24
N LEU A 26 -8.90 -0.51 3.23
CA LEU A 26 -8.47 0.26 2.04
C LEU A 26 -7.03 -0.05 1.64
N VAL A 27 -6.10 -0.06 2.60
CA VAL A 27 -4.69 -0.38 2.35
C VAL A 27 -4.54 -1.83 1.91
N LYS A 28 -5.26 -2.76 2.54
CA LYS A 28 -5.24 -4.19 2.21
C LYS A 28 -5.91 -4.48 0.86
N HIS A 29 -6.88 -3.68 0.42
CA HIS A 29 -7.44 -3.80 -0.94
C HIS A 29 -6.47 -3.25 -1.99
N SER A 30 -5.72 -2.18 -1.69
CA SER A 30 -4.60 -1.73 -2.53
C SER A 30 -3.39 -2.67 -2.47
N SER A 31 -3.28 -3.49 -1.42
CA SER A 31 -2.23 -4.50 -1.21
C SER A 31 -2.71 -5.93 -1.52
N SER A 32 -3.95 -6.10 -2.01
CA SER A 32 -4.51 -7.39 -2.42
C SER A 32 -3.97 -7.81 -3.79
N THR A 33 -3.22 -6.94 -4.46
CA THR A 33 -2.40 -7.29 -5.63
C THR A 33 -0.94 -7.58 -5.27
N THR A 34 -0.55 -7.59 -3.99
CA THR A 34 0.86 -7.78 -3.60
C THR A 34 1.14 -8.94 -2.64
N ASN A 35 0.15 -9.81 -2.39
CA ASN A 35 0.38 -11.12 -1.73
C ASN A 35 0.61 -12.28 -2.70
N THR A 36 0.99 -11.97 -3.94
CA THR A 36 1.71 -12.91 -4.82
C THR A 36 2.99 -12.22 -5.26
N SER A 37 4.16 -12.81 -4.92
CA SER A 37 5.50 -12.44 -5.36
C SER A 37 6.10 -11.19 -4.67
N GLN A 38 7.09 -11.25 -3.79
CA GLN A 38 8.47 -11.77 -4.00
C GLN A 38 9.11 -11.59 -5.39
N LYS A 39 8.43 -10.94 -6.32
CA LYS A 39 8.89 -10.62 -7.67
C LYS A 39 8.47 -9.17 -7.86
N ARG A 40 9.26 -8.24 -7.32
CA ARG A 40 9.21 -6.87 -7.82
C ARG A 40 9.35 -7.01 -9.33
N GLU A 41 8.33 -6.64 -10.09
CA GLU A 41 8.43 -6.78 -11.53
C GLU A 41 9.67 -5.98 -11.95
N PRO A 42 10.59 -6.57 -12.73
CA PRO A 42 11.77 -5.84 -13.19
C PRO A 42 11.42 -4.52 -13.90
N LEU A 43 10.16 -4.37 -14.37
CA LEU A 43 9.53 -3.13 -14.82
C LEU A 43 9.41 -2.04 -13.74
N GLU A 44 9.00 -2.38 -12.51
CA GLU A 44 8.93 -1.44 -11.38
C GLU A 44 10.34 -0.98 -10.97
N ILE A 45 11.31 -1.90 -10.92
CA ILE A 45 12.72 -1.58 -10.63
C ILE A 45 13.31 -0.68 -11.71
N ALA A 46 13.03 -0.97 -12.99
CA ALA A 46 13.45 -0.12 -14.11
C ALA A 46 12.80 1.27 -14.04
N GLY A 47 11.52 1.35 -13.66
CA GLY A 47 10.82 2.63 -13.46
C GLY A 47 11.41 3.48 -12.34
N GLU A 48 11.74 2.87 -11.20
CA GLU A 48 12.42 3.55 -10.09
C GLU A 48 13.79 4.11 -10.51
N ARG A 49 14.57 3.36 -11.28
CA ARG A 49 15.90 3.78 -11.76
C ARG A 49 15.82 4.88 -12.82
N TYR A 50 14.81 4.83 -13.68
CA TYR A 50 14.55 5.90 -14.65
C TYR A 50 14.16 7.19 -13.94
N ALA A 51 13.30 7.12 -12.92
CA ALA A 51 12.91 8.28 -12.11
C ALA A 51 14.09 8.87 -11.32
N LYS A 52 15.06 8.04 -10.92
CA LYS A 52 16.32 8.49 -10.32
C LYS A 52 17.33 9.04 -11.34
N GLY A 53 17.08 8.90 -12.64
CA GLY A 53 18.00 9.29 -13.71
C GLY A 53 19.22 8.36 -13.83
N GLU A 54 19.17 7.17 -13.23
CA GLU A 54 20.26 6.18 -13.27
C GLU A 54 20.31 5.41 -14.60
N ILE A 55 19.20 5.40 -15.34
CA ILE A 55 19.09 4.80 -16.68
C ILE A 55 18.44 5.78 -17.65
N SER A 56 18.82 5.70 -18.91
CA SER A 56 18.20 6.52 -19.96
C SER A 56 16.85 5.97 -20.41
N LYS A 57 16.07 6.79 -21.11
CA LYS A 57 14.75 6.42 -21.64
C LYS A 57 14.86 5.22 -22.59
N GLU A 58 15.94 5.14 -23.36
CA GLU A 58 16.18 4.05 -24.31
C GLU A 58 16.35 2.71 -23.59
N GLU A 59 17.14 2.69 -22.51
CA GLU A 59 17.35 1.49 -21.68
C GLU A 59 16.06 1.04 -20.98
N TYR A 60 15.25 2.00 -20.51
CA TYR A 60 13.94 1.70 -19.92
C TYR A 60 12.99 1.05 -20.94
N GLU A 61 12.93 1.58 -22.17
CA GLU A 61 12.09 1.03 -23.24
C GLU A 61 12.56 -0.36 -23.69
N GLU A 62 13.87 -0.62 -23.71
CA GLU A 62 14.42 -1.93 -24.01
C GLU A 62 14.05 -2.98 -22.94
N ILE A 63 14.18 -2.64 -21.67
CA ILE A 63 13.78 -3.51 -20.55
C ILE A 63 12.28 -3.80 -20.60
N LYS A 64 11.46 -2.78 -20.86
CA LYS A 64 10.01 -2.92 -21.01
C LYS A 64 9.61 -3.83 -22.18
N LYS A 65 10.32 -3.77 -23.31
CA LYS A 65 10.09 -4.66 -24.45
C LYS A 65 10.53 -6.10 -24.20
N ASN A 66 11.63 -6.30 -23.46
CA ASN A 66 12.14 -7.63 -23.14
C ASN A 66 11.32 -8.34 -22.06
N LEU A 67 10.61 -7.59 -21.21
CA LEU A 67 9.75 -8.15 -20.17
C LEU A 67 8.31 -8.44 -20.60
N SER A 68 7.94 -8.04 -21.81
CA SER A 68 6.58 -8.19 -22.35
C SER A 68 6.33 -9.54 -23.00
#